data_AF-A0A9P8KIQ6-F1
#
_entry.id   AF-A0A9P8KIQ6-F1
#
_cell.length_a   1.000
_cell.length_b   1.000
_cell.length_c   1.000
_cell.angle_alpha   90.00
_cell.angle_beta   90.00
_cell.angle_gamma   90.00
#
_symmetry.space_group_name_H-M   'P 1'
#
loop_
_entity.id
_entity.type
_entity.pdbx_description
1 polymer ?
#
loop_
_entity_poly.entity_id
_entity_poly.type
_entity_poly.pdbx_seq_one_letter_code
_entity_poly.pdbx_strand_id
1 'polypeptide(L)'
;MKLTTTLAIFGLALTERAAATIITGTSEFTSGSLKGTKYDVAWIKGQDACQWTFIANDSDNPCGKKFTLSNGYTYYLTDCGDSSFALHNGDGSYNQIAVYNPNYEKDDCVNSNGQYKVTKTWEF
;
A
#
# COMPACT_ATOMS: atom_id res chain seq x y z
N MET A 1 -32.61 -25.48 48.51
CA MET A 1 -32.11 -24.34 47.71
C MET A 1 -30.80 -24.75 47.05
N LYS A 2 -30.74 -24.82 45.72
CA LYS A 2 -29.49 -25.03 44.98
C LYS A 2 -29.12 -23.68 44.34
N LEU A 3 -28.02 -23.08 44.76
CA LEU A 3 -27.44 -21.91 44.10
C LEU A 3 -26.64 -22.39 42.89
N THR A 4 -27.05 -21.98 41.70
CA THR A 4 -26.32 -22.24 40.46
C THR A 4 -25.50 -21.00 40.11
N THR A 5 -24.22 -21.01 40.47
CA THR A 5 -23.28 -19.93 40.11
C THR A 5 -22.89 -20.10 38.64
N THR A 6 -23.25 -19.12 37.80
CA THR A 6 -22.87 -19.11 36.38
C THR A 6 -21.64 -18.21 36.22
N LEU A 7 -20.50 -18.81 35.87
CA LEU A 7 -19.25 -18.09 35.61
C LEU A 7 -19.26 -17.63 34.15
N ALA A 8 -19.35 -16.32 33.89
CA ALA A 8 -19.24 -15.76 32.54
C ALA A 8 -17.77 -15.45 32.24
N ILE A 9 -17.15 -16.26 31.39
CA ILE A 9 -15.80 -16.01 30.88
C ILE A 9 -15.94 -15.07 29.68
N PHE A 10 -15.65 -13.78 29.88
CA PHE A 10 -15.46 -12.84 28.78
C PHE A 10 -14.15 -13.16 28.08
N GLY A 11 -14.22 -13.85 26.94
CA GLY A 11 -13.07 -14.06 26.06
C GLY A 11 -12.66 -12.72 25.42
N LEU A 12 -11.47 -12.23 25.76
CA LEU A 12 -10.81 -11.17 25.01
C LEU A 12 -10.43 -11.74 23.63
N ALA A 13 -11.20 -11.39 22.60
CA ALA A 13 -10.81 -11.64 21.22
C ALA A 13 -9.61 -10.73 20.91
N LEU A 14 -8.40 -11.27 21.05
CA LEU A 14 -7.19 -10.67 20.50
C LEU A 14 -7.31 -10.74 18.98
N THR A 15 -7.72 -9.63 18.35
CA THR A 15 -7.61 -9.50 16.89
C THR A 15 -6.13 -9.42 16.54
N GLU A 16 -5.54 -10.54 16.15
CA GLU A 16 -4.23 -10.58 15.52
C GLU A 16 -4.30 -9.74 14.23
N ARG A 17 -3.79 -8.52 14.29
CA ARG A 17 -3.60 -7.69 13.10
C ARG A 17 -2.41 -8.26 12.37
N ALA A 18 -2.65 -9.12 11.37
CA ALA A 18 -1.61 -9.51 10.45
C ALA A 18 -0.99 -8.25 9.84
N ALA A 19 0.33 -8.05 10.04
CA ALA A 19 1.05 -6.97 9.40
C ALA A 19 0.98 -7.19 7.88
N ALA A 20 0.40 -6.23 7.16
CA ALA A 20 0.31 -6.28 5.71
C ALA A 20 1.62 -5.75 5.11
N THR A 21 2.25 -6.52 4.23
CA THR A 21 3.38 -6.02 3.43
C THR A 21 2.86 -5.04 2.39
N ILE A 22 3.46 -3.86 2.32
CA ILE A 22 3.09 -2.77 1.42
C ILE A 22 4.09 -2.75 0.27
N ILE A 23 3.57 -2.60 -0.94
CA ILE A 23 4.35 -2.51 -2.15
C ILE A 23 4.19 -1.11 -2.72
N THR A 24 5.30 -0.52 -3.17
CA THR A 24 5.27 0.67 -4.03
C THR A 24 5.86 0.37 -5.40
N GLY A 25 5.44 1.17 -6.37
CA GLY A 25 5.84 1.00 -7.75
C GLY A 25 5.34 2.13 -8.64
N THR A 26 5.39 1.88 -9.94
CA THR A 26 4.98 2.84 -10.96
C THR A 26 3.84 2.26 -11.78
N SER A 27 2.80 3.05 -12.01
CA SER A 27 1.77 2.77 -13.01
C SER A 27 2.05 3.62 -14.26
N GLU A 28 2.05 3.02 -15.45
CA GLU A 28 2.25 3.73 -16.72
C GLU A 28 1.12 3.41 -17.71
N PHE A 29 0.40 4.42 -18.16
CA PHE A 29 -0.65 4.27 -19.18
C PHE A 29 -0.04 4.04 -20.56
N THR A 30 -0.38 2.91 -21.19
CA THR A 30 0.14 2.50 -22.50
C THR A 30 -0.79 2.88 -23.65
N SER A 31 -2.07 3.15 -23.35
CA SER A 31 -3.08 3.59 -24.31
C SER A 31 -4.11 4.53 -23.68
N GLY A 32 -5.05 5.03 -24.50
CA GLY A 32 -6.15 5.88 -24.05
C GLY A 32 -5.79 7.35 -23.84
N SER A 33 -6.63 8.08 -23.11
CA SER A 33 -6.52 9.53 -22.91
C SER A 33 -5.34 9.96 -22.05
N LEU A 34 -4.83 9.04 -21.20
CA LEU A 34 -3.69 9.28 -20.33
C LEU A 34 -2.39 8.63 -20.83
N LYS A 35 -2.33 8.16 -22.08
CA LYS A 35 -1.15 7.49 -22.64
C LYS A 35 0.15 8.26 -22.34
N GLY A 36 1.15 7.56 -21.80
CA GLY A 36 2.45 8.10 -21.40
C GLY A 36 2.48 8.72 -20.01
N THR A 37 1.34 8.83 -19.34
CA THR A 37 1.26 9.33 -17.96
C THR A 37 1.71 8.25 -16.99
N LYS A 38 2.52 8.66 -16.00
CA LYS A 38 3.07 7.80 -14.96
C LYS A 38 2.72 8.29 -13.57
N TYR A 39 2.44 7.35 -12.68
CA TYR A 39 2.12 7.60 -11.29
C TYR A 39 2.96 6.73 -10.36
N ASP A 40 3.38 7.32 -9.25
CA ASP A 40 3.83 6.56 -8.08
C ASP A 40 2.60 6.01 -7.36
N VAL A 41 2.63 4.71 -7.10
CA VAL A 41 1.46 3.99 -6.59
C VAL A 41 1.83 3.01 -5.49
N ALA A 42 0.86 2.64 -4.66
CA ALA A 42 1.01 1.63 -3.62
C ALA A 42 -0.15 0.63 -3.59
N TRP A 43 0.14 -0.59 -3.14
CA TRP A 43 -0.86 -1.63 -2.89
C TRP A 43 -0.38 -2.61 -1.82
N ILE A 44 -1.27 -3.47 -1.33
CA ILE A 44 -0.92 -4.51 -0.36
C ILE A 44 -0.48 -5.77 -1.11
N LYS A 45 0.62 -6.39 -0.67
CA LYS A 45 1.10 -7.65 -1.23
C LYS A 45 0.03 -8.73 -1.21
N GLY A 46 -0.15 -9.41 -2.34
CA GLY A 46 -1.19 -10.42 -2.54
C GLY A 46 -2.53 -9.86 -3.03
N GLN A 47 -2.71 -8.54 -3.09
CA GLN A 47 -3.83 -7.91 -3.79
C GLN A 47 -3.54 -7.69 -5.27
N ASP A 48 -4.59 -7.44 -6.06
CA ASP A 48 -4.45 -7.07 -7.47
C ASP A 48 -3.80 -5.69 -7.59
N ALA A 49 -2.62 -5.64 -8.21
CA ALA A 49 -1.89 -4.41 -8.43
C ALA A 49 -2.64 -3.42 -9.33
N CYS A 50 -3.62 -3.85 -10.15
CA CYS A 50 -4.43 -2.91 -10.93
C CYS A 50 -5.35 -2.05 -10.06
N GLN A 51 -5.60 -2.43 -8.80
CA GLN A 51 -6.37 -1.69 -7.80
C GLN A 51 -5.46 -0.83 -6.91
N TRP A 52 -4.36 -0.34 -7.47
CA TRP A 52 -3.39 0.48 -6.76
C TRP A 52 -3.98 1.78 -6.22
N THR A 53 -3.34 2.33 -5.20
CA THR A 53 -3.62 3.65 -4.63
C THR A 53 -2.60 4.66 -5.14
N PHE A 54 -3.07 5.81 -5.60
CA PHE A 54 -2.23 6.92 -6.06
C PHE A 54 -1.42 7.51 -4.89
N ILE A 55 -0.14 7.80 -5.11
CA ILE A 55 0.70 8.58 -4.20
C ILE A 55 1.03 9.95 -4.82
N ALA A 56 1.62 9.93 -6.02
CA ALA A 56 2.14 11.12 -6.69
C ALA A 56 2.23 10.91 -8.20
N ASN A 57 2.39 12.00 -8.95
CA ASN A 57 2.84 11.90 -10.34
C ASN A 57 4.34 11.55 -10.34
N ASP A 58 4.83 10.85 -11.38
CA ASP A 58 6.23 10.37 -11.52
C ASP A 58 7.30 11.49 -11.44
N SER A 59 6.91 12.76 -11.59
CA SER A 59 7.81 13.92 -11.47
C SER A 59 7.64 14.71 -10.17
N ASP A 60 6.70 14.32 -9.31
CA ASP A 60 6.45 14.94 -8.02
C ASP A 60 7.19 14.17 -6.92
N ASN A 61 7.58 14.84 -5.83
CA ASN A 61 8.13 14.15 -4.66
C ASN A 61 7.00 13.36 -3.95
N PRO A 62 7.10 12.03 -3.81
CA PRO A 62 6.07 11.24 -3.13
C PRO A 62 6.15 11.33 -1.59
N CYS A 63 7.26 11.83 -1.04
CA CYS A 63 7.44 11.92 0.40
C CYS A 63 6.51 12.91 1.09
N GLY A 64 6.09 12.57 2.30
CA GLY A 64 5.15 13.35 3.12
C GLY A 64 3.70 13.32 2.64
N LYS A 65 3.43 12.78 1.44
CA LYS A 65 2.05 12.60 0.94
C LYS A 65 1.43 11.38 1.62
N LYS A 66 0.26 11.59 2.24
CA LYS A 66 -0.50 10.52 2.88
C LYS A 66 -1.34 9.77 1.85
N PHE A 67 -1.35 8.45 1.93
CA PHE A 67 -2.20 7.58 1.14
C PHE A 67 -2.84 6.51 2.03
N THR A 68 -4.08 6.13 1.72
CA THR A 68 -4.85 5.13 2.48
C THR A 68 -5.05 3.89 1.63
N LEU A 69 -4.63 2.74 2.15
CA LEU A 69 -4.77 1.46 1.45
C LEU A 69 -6.11 0.79 1.76
N SER A 70 -6.43 -0.25 0.99
CA SER A 70 -7.69 -1.01 1.10
C SER A 70 -7.93 -1.66 2.47
N ASN A 71 -6.89 -1.80 3.30
CA ASN A 71 -6.99 -2.24 4.69
C ASN A 71 -7.48 -1.14 5.66
N GLY A 72 -7.76 0.07 5.17
CA GLY A 72 -8.26 1.20 5.95
C GLY A 72 -7.18 1.97 6.70
N TYR A 73 -5.91 1.60 6.57
CA TYR A 73 -4.80 2.30 7.21
C TYR A 73 -4.17 3.33 6.28
N THR A 74 -3.75 4.43 6.86
CA THR A 74 -3.04 5.52 6.18
C THR A 74 -1.55 5.38 6.42
N TYR A 75 -0.76 5.69 5.40
CA TYR A 75 0.70 5.67 5.42
C TYR A 75 1.25 6.90 4.71
N TYR A 76 2.54 7.16 4.87
CA TYR A 76 3.29 8.10 4.05
C TYR A 76 4.76 7.68 3.96
N LEU A 77 5.43 8.17 2.92
CA LEU A 77 6.84 7.90 2.68
C LEU A 77 7.73 9.00 3.25
N THR A 78 8.91 8.64 3.72
CA THR A 78 9.99 9.57 4.14
C THR A 78 11.30 9.22 3.46
N ASP A 79 12.23 10.18 3.43
CA ASP A 79 13.60 9.95 2.95
C ASP A 79 13.67 9.48 1.48
N CYS A 80 12.77 9.99 0.64
CA CYS A 80 12.71 9.70 -0.79
C CYS A 80 13.99 10.18 -1.49
N GLY A 81 14.68 9.26 -2.16
CA GLY A 81 15.96 9.52 -2.82
C GLY A 81 17.18 9.27 -1.93
N ASP A 82 16.98 8.88 -0.67
CA ASP A 82 18.04 8.43 0.23
C ASP A 82 18.05 6.90 0.35
N SER A 83 19.19 6.35 0.79
CA SER A 83 19.32 4.98 1.27
C SER A 83 18.39 4.61 2.42
N SER A 84 17.87 5.61 3.14
CA SER A 84 16.98 5.44 4.30
C SER A 84 15.49 5.54 3.95
N PHE A 85 15.12 5.47 2.67
CA PHE A 85 13.73 5.54 2.21
C PHE A 85 12.82 4.61 3.03
N ALA A 86 11.82 5.19 3.70
CA ALA A 86 11.02 4.48 4.69
C ALA A 86 9.53 4.78 4.57
N LEU A 87 8.74 3.88 5.14
CA LEU A 87 7.32 3.98 5.30
C LEU A 87 6.99 4.27 6.77
N HIS A 88 6.08 5.23 6.96
CA HIS A 88 5.51 5.57 8.25
C HIS A 88 4.00 5.36 8.24
N ASN A 89 3.45 5.05 9.41
CA ASN A 89 2.00 5.02 9.62
C ASN A 89 1.44 6.46 9.64
N GLY A 90 0.16 6.62 9.36
CA GLY A 90 -0.49 7.94 9.25
C GLY A 90 -0.49 8.77 10.54
N ASP A 91 -0.22 8.14 11.69
CA ASP A 91 -0.03 8.76 13.01
C ASP A 91 1.41 9.25 13.27
N GLY A 92 2.34 9.02 12.34
CA GLY A 92 3.73 9.43 12.41
C GLY A 92 4.69 8.36 12.92
N SER A 93 4.18 7.24 13.46
CA SER A 93 5.03 6.14 13.92
C SER A 93 5.76 5.49 12.75
N TYR A 94 7.03 5.12 12.98
CA TYR A 94 7.83 4.36 12.03
C TYR A 94 7.17 3.01 11.76
N ASN A 95 7.14 2.61 10.48
CA ASN A 95 6.69 1.28 10.08
C ASN A 95 7.87 0.43 9.64
N GLN A 96 8.47 0.75 8.49
CA GLN A 96 9.52 -0.09 7.90
C GLN A 96 10.38 0.66 6.87
N ILE A 97 11.65 0.26 6.72
CA ILE A 97 12.57 0.72 5.68
C ILE A 97 12.35 -0.06 4.38
N ALA A 98 12.49 0.62 3.24
CA ALA A 98 12.26 0.03 1.93
C ALA A 98 13.26 -1.07 1.59
N VAL A 99 12.77 -2.14 0.96
CA VAL A 99 13.58 -3.18 0.34
C VAL A 99 13.40 -3.14 -1.16
N TYR A 100 14.48 -2.90 -1.91
CA TYR A 100 14.44 -2.91 -3.38
C TYR A 100 14.15 -4.31 -3.91
N ASN A 101 13.03 -4.50 -4.61
CA ASN A 101 12.63 -5.79 -5.15
C ASN A 101 11.77 -5.66 -6.42
N PRO A 102 12.34 -5.28 -7.57
CA PRO A 102 11.61 -4.95 -8.80
C PRO A 102 11.13 -6.17 -9.62
N ASN A 103 10.97 -7.33 -8.99
CA ASN A 103 10.65 -8.59 -9.68
C ASN A 103 9.15 -8.80 -9.92
N TYR A 104 8.40 -7.77 -10.31
CA TYR A 104 6.98 -7.88 -10.63
C TYR A 104 6.53 -6.81 -11.62
N GLU A 105 5.80 -7.25 -12.64
CA GLU A 105 5.09 -6.42 -13.61
C GLU A 105 3.72 -7.03 -13.89
N LYS A 106 2.70 -6.17 -14.02
CA LYS A 106 1.36 -6.53 -14.49
C LYS A 106 0.96 -5.56 -15.59
N ASP A 107 0.76 -6.05 -16.81
CA ASP A 107 0.63 -5.27 -18.05
C ASP A 107 -0.77 -5.29 -18.68
N ASP A 108 -1.72 -5.96 -18.03
CA ASP A 108 -3.10 -6.19 -18.48
C ASP A 108 -4.14 -5.32 -17.74
N CYS A 109 -3.71 -4.27 -17.04
CA CYS A 109 -4.64 -3.40 -16.31
C CYS A 109 -5.40 -2.47 -17.27
N VAL A 110 -6.70 -2.29 -17.03
CA VAL A 110 -7.58 -1.45 -17.86
C VAL A 110 -8.56 -0.67 -16.98
N ASN A 111 -8.74 0.62 -17.28
CA ASN A 111 -9.83 1.43 -16.73
C ASN A 111 -10.40 2.38 -17.80
N SER A 112 -11.29 3.29 -17.40
CA SER A 112 -11.93 4.25 -18.31
C SER A 112 -10.96 5.20 -19.03
N ASN A 113 -9.73 5.34 -18.53
CA ASN A 113 -8.71 6.21 -19.12
C ASN A 113 -7.78 5.48 -20.10
N GLY A 114 -7.81 4.14 -20.15
CA GLY A 114 -7.02 3.32 -21.06
C GLY A 114 -6.42 2.09 -20.40
N GLN A 115 -5.50 1.45 -21.13
CA GLN A 115 -4.68 0.35 -20.62
C GLN A 115 -3.44 0.92 -19.93
N TYR A 116 -2.98 0.25 -18.90
CA TYR A 116 -1.78 0.61 -18.16
C TYR A 116 -1.06 -0.63 -17.63
N LYS A 117 0.24 -0.48 -17.41
CA LYS A 117 1.05 -1.47 -16.72
C LYS A 117 1.42 -0.97 -15.33
N VAL A 118 1.68 -1.88 -14.41
CA VAL A 118 2.11 -1.61 -13.05
C VAL A 118 3.37 -2.41 -12.78
N THR A 119 4.45 -1.72 -12.41
CA THR A 119 5.73 -2.33 -12.06
C THR A 119 6.03 -2.10 -10.60
N LYS A 120 6.45 -3.13 -9.88
CA LYS A 120 6.92 -3.02 -8.49
C LYS A 120 8.33 -2.45 -8.45
N THR A 121 8.63 -1.67 -7.41
CA THR A 121 9.98 -1.19 -7.12
C THR A 121 10.42 -1.55 -5.70
N TRP A 122 9.59 -1.28 -4.69
CA TRP A 122 9.95 -1.45 -3.27
C TRP A 122 8.93 -2.27 -2.50
N GLU A 123 9.39 -2.99 -1.48
CA GLU A 123 8.57 -3.66 -0.47
C GLU A 123 8.87 -3.10 0.93
N PHE A 124 7.81 -2.96 1.72
CA PHE A 124 7.80 -2.64 3.15
C PHE A 124 7.07 -3.81 3.82
#